data_AF-A0A838QAI1-F1
#
_entry.id   AF-A0A838QAI1-F1
#
_cell.length_a   1.000
_cell.length_b   1.000
_cell.length_c   1.000
_cell.angle_alpha   90.00
_cell.angle_beta   90.00
_cell.angle_gamma   90.00
#
_symmetry.space_group_name_H-M   'P 1'
#
loop_
_entity.id
_entity.type
_entity.pdbx_description
1 polymer ?
#
loop_
_entity_poly.entity_id
_entity_poly.type
_entity_poly.pdbx_seq_one_letter_code
_entity_poly.pdbx_strand_id
1 'polypeptide(L)'
;MNYTPSKHSSLARNAGLLAMLVSLAACASAGNPAPDTGSGSVGQNPSALAATWPIKTRHHVDLWLHGFAMLQDDTTLVPYFRRGYKAELLAFKGRSNVTTQLDANTGRLRTRFAQDSRIVNAQFIALYFDSFNEMFESIDLFIRVEGEPRAARDQQTASLIALLANYFPSAADRDWLRLFSQSLRDEDSRFYRSYWDQQQRDRSAVLSSVENLWQNTYRPRMQTFLNNTSQAAGEVLLSLPLNGEGRTLSAGKRQNATAVTYPLRTQDAIEAIYVITHEIVGSLAGTAVNDNVTPNDRQEGRADRYTSSAAVRAGAMLLQKTSPELVDGYARYYLRSANRSIGQNATASLALAFPLPDNIRDAISRQIDVVIGGI
;
A
#
# COMPACT_ATOMS: atom_id res chain seq x y z
N MET A 1 -58.40 29.72 34.82
CA MET A 1 -57.85 28.96 33.68
C MET A 1 -56.37 28.80 33.91
N ASN A 2 -55.97 27.58 34.31
CA ASN A 2 -54.62 27.24 34.72
C ASN A 2 -53.72 27.06 33.50
N TYR A 3 -52.60 27.77 33.43
CA TYR A 3 -51.47 27.38 32.60
C TYR A 3 -50.16 27.60 33.37
N THR A 4 -49.54 26.48 33.70
CA THR A 4 -48.27 26.33 34.40
C THR A 4 -47.08 26.73 33.51
N PRO A 5 -46.01 27.34 34.07
CA PRO A 5 -44.77 27.57 33.35
C PRO A 5 -43.78 26.42 33.58
N SER A 6 -43.30 25.75 32.52
CA SER A 6 -42.19 24.81 32.63
C SER A 6 -40.85 25.53 32.49
N LYS A 7 -40.06 25.51 33.57
CA LYS A 7 -38.60 25.68 33.57
C LYS A 7 -37.91 24.45 32.96
N HIS A 8 -36.59 24.59 32.77
CA HIS A 8 -35.55 23.63 32.37
C HIS A 8 -35.17 23.71 30.88
N SER A 9 -33.92 23.72 30.44
CA SER A 9 -32.61 23.85 31.09
C SER A 9 -31.59 23.91 29.95
N SER A 10 -30.64 24.85 29.99
CA SER A 10 -29.48 24.87 29.10
C SER A 10 -28.56 23.69 29.41
N LEU A 11 -28.23 22.86 28.41
CA LEU A 11 -27.05 22.00 28.45
C LEU A 11 -26.39 22.00 27.06
N ALA A 12 -25.28 22.71 27.01
CA ALA A 12 -24.26 22.55 25.99
C ALA A 12 -23.48 21.24 26.21
N ARG A 13 -22.70 20.91 25.17
CA ARG A 13 -21.50 20.06 25.13
C ARG A 13 -21.64 18.59 24.72
N ASN A 14 -21.07 18.37 23.53
CA ASN A 14 -19.94 17.49 23.26
C ASN A 14 -20.19 16.03 22.84
N ALA A 15 -19.83 15.82 21.56
CA ALA A 15 -18.79 14.91 21.10
C ALA A 15 -18.97 13.40 21.32
N GLY A 16 -19.12 12.70 20.19
CA GLY A 16 -18.93 11.26 20.07
C GLY A 16 -18.67 10.88 18.61
N LEU A 17 -17.58 11.40 18.03
CA LEU A 17 -17.07 10.92 16.73
C LEU A 17 -16.15 9.72 17.02
N LEU A 18 -16.73 8.52 16.97
CA LEU A 18 -15.95 7.28 16.93
C LEU A 18 -15.47 7.05 15.50
N ALA A 19 -14.22 7.45 15.23
CA ALA A 19 -13.50 7.01 14.04
C ALA A 19 -12.62 5.81 14.44
N MET A 20 -13.13 4.60 14.26
CA MET A 20 -12.31 3.38 14.28
C MET A 20 -11.53 3.29 12.96
N LEU A 21 -10.29 3.74 12.99
CA LEU A 21 -9.30 3.50 11.95
C LEU A 21 -8.68 2.12 12.17
N VAL A 22 -9.20 1.11 11.47
CA VAL A 22 -8.61 -0.22 11.39
C VAL A 22 -7.44 -0.13 10.40
N SER A 23 -6.22 -0.08 10.91
CA SER A 23 -5.00 -0.16 10.09
C SER A 23 -4.45 -1.57 10.21
N LEU A 24 -5.18 -2.53 9.65
CA LEU A 24 -4.64 -3.87 9.49
C LEU A 24 -3.56 -3.81 8.41
N ALA A 25 -2.30 -3.96 8.83
CA ALA A 25 -1.32 -4.60 7.98
C ALA A 25 -1.95 -5.92 7.52
N ALA A 26 -2.34 -6.00 6.26
CA ALA A 26 -2.93 -7.19 5.68
C ALA A 26 -1.87 -8.30 5.67
N CYS A 27 -1.77 -9.00 6.80
CA CYS A 27 -1.18 -10.32 6.86
C CYS A 27 -2.13 -11.24 6.09
N ALA A 28 -1.86 -11.48 4.81
CA ALA A 28 -2.43 -12.62 4.10
C ALA A 28 -1.75 -13.90 4.61
N SER A 29 -2.12 -14.34 5.82
CA SER A 29 -1.75 -15.64 6.36
C SER A 29 -3.01 -16.33 6.88
N ALA A 30 -3.82 -16.85 5.96
CA ALA A 30 -4.80 -17.90 6.23
C ALA A 30 -5.26 -18.53 4.91
N GLY A 31 -4.54 -19.58 4.49
CA GLY A 31 -4.95 -20.47 3.41
C GLY A 31 -4.10 -21.73 3.49
N ASN A 32 -4.73 -22.86 3.83
CA ASN A 32 -4.10 -24.18 3.78
C ASN A 32 -3.38 -24.39 2.43
N PRO A 33 -2.30 -25.19 2.39
CA PRO A 33 -1.56 -25.45 1.16
C PRO A 33 -2.48 -26.04 0.10
N ALA A 34 -2.57 -25.38 -1.06
CA ALA A 34 -3.14 -25.97 -2.25
C ALA A 34 -2.27 -27.17 -2.67
N PRO A 35 -2.87 -28.27 -3.16
CA PRO A 35 -2.11 -29.44 -3.57
C PRO A 35 -1.25 -29.13 -4.80
N ASP A 36 0.00 -29.57 -4.71
CA ASP A 36 1.01 -29.54 -5.76
C ASP A 36 0.48 -30.30 -6.98
N THR A 37 0.11 -29.58 -8.05
CA THR A 37 -0.22 -30.19 -9.35
C THR A 37 0.93 -29.91 -10.29
N GLY A 38 1.81 -30.91 -10.38
CA GLY A 38 2.92 -30.93 -11.31
C GLY A 38 2.45 -30.73 -12.74
N SER A 39 3.03 -29.75 -13.41
CA SER A 39 2.99 -29.61 -14.85
C SER A 39 4.33 -30.12 -15.39
N GLY A 40 4.29 -31.29 -16.04
CA GLY A 40 5.42 -31.81 -16.78
C GLY A 40 5.69 -30.96 -18.01
N SER A 41 6.91 -30.43 -18.12
CA SER A 41 7.61 -30.30 -19.39
C SER A 41 9.08 -30.63 -19.14
N VAL A 42 9.56 -31.67 -19.81
CA VAL A 42 10.96 -32.12 -19.78
C VAL A 42 11.74 -31.25 -20.75
N GLY A 43 12.81 -30.61 -20.27
CA GLY A 43 13.85 -30.06 -21.13
C GLY A 43 14.46 -28.75 -20.64
N GLN A 44 15.74 -28.83 -20.27
CA GLN A 44 16.69 -27.75 -19.99
C GLN A 44 16.64 -27.14 -18.58
N ASN A 45 17.66 -27.47 -17.78
CA ASN A 45 18.11 -26.67 -16.64
C ASN A 45 18.33 -25.21 -17.09
N PRO A 46 17.58 -24.22 -16.58
CA PRO A 46 18.07 -22.86 -16.54
C PRO A 46 18.95 -22.77 -15.29
N SER A 47 20.25 -22.55 -15.48
CA SER A 47 21.12 -21.94 -14.49
C SER A 47 20.35 -20.93 -13.64
N ALA A 48 20.52 -20.94 -12.32
CA ALA A 48 19.89 -20.01 -11.37
C ALA A 48 19.64 -18.63 -12.01
N LEU A 49 18.41 -18.42 -12.49
CA LEU A 49 18.01 -17.15 -13.08
C LEU A 49 18.19 -16.11 -11.98
N ALA A 50 19.12 -15.17 -12.20
CA ALA A 50 19.46 -14.13 -11.25
C ALA A 50 18.17 -13.52 -10.69
N ALA A 51 17.98 -13.56 -9.38
CA ALA A 51 16.76 -13.08 -8.76
C ALA A 51 16.58 -11.59 -9.13
N THR A 52 15.54 -11.28 -9.91
CA THR A 52 15.33 -9.94 -10.47
C THR A 52 14.37 -9.15 -9.61
N TRP A 53 14.67 -7.86 -9.40
CA TRP A 53 13.77 -6.86 -8.82
C TRP A 53 13.75 -5.64 -9.73
N PRO A 54 13.16 -5.72 -10.94
CA PRO A 54 13.13 -4.60 -11.85
C PRO A 54 12.27 -3.46 -11.29
N ILE A 55 12.66 -2.21 -11.59
CA ILE A 55 11.83 -1.03 -11.38
C ILE A 55 11.01 -0.79 -12.66
N LYS A 56 9.70 -0.69 -12.51
CA LYS A 56 8.76 -0.49 -13.62
C LYS A 56 7.67 0.50 -13.22
N THR A 57 6.82 0.84 -14.19
CA THR A 57 5.53 1.49 -13.94
C THR A 57 4.43 0.63 -14.55
N ARG A 58 3.24 0.65 -13.94
CA ARG A 58 2.07 -0.09 -14.43
C ARG A 58 0.87 0.84 -14.41
N HIS A 59 0.31 1.09 -15.59
CA HIS A 59 -0.80 2.02 -15.78
C HIS A 59 -2.04 1.66 -14.95
N HIS A 60 -2.45 0.39 -14.94
CA HIS A 60 -3.65 -0.05 -14.21
C HIS A 60 -3.49 0.06 -12.70
N VAL A 61 -2.28 -0.18 -12.18
CA VAL A 61 -1.96 0.01 -10.76
C VAL A 61 -2.09 1.48 -10.39
N ASP A 62 -1.53 2.37 -11.20
CA ASP A 62 -1.62 3.82 -10.99
C ASP A 62 -3.07 4.33 -11.08
N LEU A 63 -3.84 3.90 -12.08
CA LEU A 63 -5.25 4.28 -12.23
C LEU A 63 -6.08 3.81 -11.04
N TRP A 64 -5.88 2.56 -10.60
CA TRP A 64 -6.58 2.01 -9.44
C TRP A 64 -6.28 2.81 -8.17
N LEU A 65 -4.99 3.02 -7.88
CA LEU A 65 -4.55 3.79 -6.72
C LEU A 65 -4.93 5.27 -6.82
N HIS A 66 -4.98 5.85 -8.02
CA HIS A 66 -5.53 7.18 -8.27
C HIS A 66 -7.01 7.22 -7.86
N GLY A 67 -7.81 6.23 -8.25
CA GLY A 67 -9.20 6.10 -7.82
C GLY A 67 -9.36 6.17 -6.30
N PHE A 68 -8.57 5.38 -5.57
CA PHE A 68 -8.57 5.42 -4.11
C PHE A 68 -8.12 6.79 -3.56
N ALA A 69 -7.06 7.37 -4.11
CA ALA A 69 -6.55 8.69 -3.71
C ALA A 69 -7.59 9.81 -3.92
N MET A 70 -8.45 9.70 -4.93
CA MET A 70 -9.52 10.65 -5.21
C MET A 70 -10.70 10.51 -4.24
N LEU A 71 -10.90 9.33 -3.66
CA LEU A 71 -12.05 9.05 -2.80
C LEU A 71 -11.71 9.14 -1.30
N GLN A 72 -10.53 8.69 -0.90
CA GLN A 72 -10.15 8.59 0.50
C GLN A 72 -9.64 9.91 1.07
N ASP A 73 -9.95 10.17 2.33
CA ASP A 73 -9.25 11.19 3.12
C ASP A 73 -8.18 10.47 3.94
N ASP A 74 -6.93 10.63 3.50
CA ASP A 74 -5.79 10.01 4.15
C ASP A 74 -5.39 10.77 5.42
N THR A 75 -5.61 10.14 6.57
CA THR A 75 -5.35 10.70 7.91
C THR A 75 -4.28 9.93 8.66
N THR A 76 -3.59 8.99 8.01
CA THR A 76 -2.55 8.19 8.64
C THR A 76 -1.33 9.05 8.95
N LEU A 77 -0.54 8.59 9.93
CA LEU A 77 0.66 9.32 10.35
C LEU A 77 1.66 9.40 9.21
N VAL A 78 1.98 8.27 8.57
CA VAL A 78 2.66 8.25 7.29
C VAL A 78 1.59 8.12 6.21
N PRO A 79 1.43 9.09 5.30
CA PRO A 79 0.40 9.03 4.29
C PRO A 79 0.64 7.89 3.29
N TYR A 80 -0.44 7.21 2.94
CA TYR A 80 -0.56 6.33 1.79
C TYR A 80 -0.41 7.09 0.49
N PHE A 81 -1.16 8.18 0.36
CA PHE A 81 -1.17 9.00 -0.85
C PHE A 81 -0.38 10.28 -0.67
N ARG A 82 0.14 10.81 -1.77
CA ARG A 82 0.83 12.10 -1.77
C ARG A 82 -0.11 13.19 -1.27
N ARG A 83 0.35 13.93 -0.26
CA ARG A 83 -0.37 15.11 0.24
C ARG A 83 -0.60 16.08 -0.91
N GLY A 84 -1.84 16.54 -1.06
CA GLY A 84 -2.22 17.46 -2.13
C GLY A 84 -2.46 16.82 -3.50
N TYR A 85 -2.21 15.51 -3.70
CA TYR A 85 -2.43 14.83 -4.98
C TYR A 85 -3.83 15.05 -5.54
N LYS A 86 -4.85 14.76 -4.73
CA LYS A 86 -6.25 14.97 -5.13
C LYS A 86 -6.54 16.42 -5.55
N ALA A 87 -6.05 17.40 -4.78
CA ALA A 87 -6.25 18.81 -5.09
C ALA A 87 -5.52 19.23 -6.39
N GLU A 88 -4.30 18.74 -6.59
CA GLU A 88 -3.50 18.95 -7.81
C GLU A 88 -4.24 18.42 -9.05
N LEU A 89 -4.75 17.20 -8.97
CA LEU A 89 -5.47 16.54 -10.06
C LEU A 89 -6.81 17.22 -10.36
N LEU A 90 -7.59 17.58 -9.34
CA LEU A 90 -8.82 18.35 -9.52
C LEU A 90 -8.56 19.71 -10.18
N ALA A 91 -7.49 20.41 -9.77
CA ALA A 91 -7.10 21.68 -10.39
C ALA A 91 -6.66 21.48 -11.85
N PHE A 92 -5.94 20.41 -12.16
CA PHE A 92 -5.54 20.08 -13.53
C PHE A 92 -6.75 19.78 -14.42
N LYS A 93 -7.68 18.95 -13.93
CA LYS A 93 -8.94 18.63 -14.62
C LYS A 93 -9.78 19.88 -14.85
N GLY A 94 -9.89 20.76 -13.85
CA GLY A 94 -10.59 22.04 -13.95
C GLY A 94 -10.00 22.96 -15.02
N ARG A 95 -8.67 23.09 -15.10
CA ARG A 95 -8.00 23.86 -16.17
C ARG A 95 -8.22 23.26 -17.56
N SER A 96 -8.36 21.94 -17.63
CA SER A 96 -8.59 21.20 -18.88
C SER A 96 -10.08 21.04 -19.22
N ASN A 97 -10.98 21.59 -18.38
CA ASN A 97 -12.43 21.45 -18.49
C ASN A 97 -12.90 19.98 -18.62
N VAL A 98 -12.26 19.06 -17.88
CA VAL A 98 -12.62 17.64 -17.87
C VAL A 98 -13.36 17.31 -16.58
N THR A 99 -14.51 16.64 -16.71
CA THR A 99 -15.30 16.11 -15.58
C THR A 99 -15.73 14.70 -15.89
N THR A 100 -15.47 13.75 -15.01
CA THR A 100 -15.65 12.31 -15.24
C THR A 100 -16.73 11.72 -14.35
N GLN A 101 -17.09 10.46 -14.60
CA GLN A 101 -17.98 9.70 -13.72
C GLN A 101 -17.39 9.51 -12.32
N LEU A 102 -16.06 9.44 -12.18
CA LEU A 102 -15.42 9.38 -10.86
C LEU A 102 -15.73 10.64 -10.04
N ASP A 103 -15.67 11.82 -10.67
CA ASP A 103 -16.03 13.08 -10.01
C ASP A 103 -17.52 13.09 -9.59
N ALA A 104 -18.40 12.70 -10.53
CA ALA A 104 -19.85 12.68 -10.30
C ALA A 104 -20.27 11.67 -9.22
N ASN A 105 -19.61 10.52 -9.15
CA ASN A 105 -19.94 9.43 -8.23
C ASN A 105 -19.17 9.46 -6.91
N THR A 106 -18.27 10.43 -6.71
CA THR A 106 -17.41 10.52 -5.51
C THR A 106 -18.20 10.42 -4.22
N GLY A 107 -19.34 11.12 -4.09
CA GLY A 107 -20.18 11.07 -2.89
C GLY A 107 -20.67 9.66 -2.56
N ARG A 108 -21.26 8.96 -3.56
CA ARG A 108 -21.78 7.59 -3.40
C ARG A 108 -20.67 6.59 -3.09
N LEU A 109 -19.55 6.69 -3.80
CA LEU A 109 -18.40 5.81 -3.59
C LEU A 109 -17.80 5.99 -2.20
N ARG A 110 -17.76 7.24 -1.69
CA ARG A 110 -17.25 7.55 -0.34
C ARG A 110 -18.15 7.06 0.79
N THR A 111 -19.47 7.05 0.59
CA THR A 111 -20.41 6.54 1.62
C THR A 111 -20.07 5.12 2.04
N ARG A 112 -19.62 4.27 1.11
CA ARG A 112 -19.29 2.88 1.42
C ARG A 112 -18.06 2.75 2.32
N PHE A 113 -17.04 3.60 2.19
CA PHE A 113 -15.87 3.58 3.09
C PHE A 113 -16.23 3.84 4.55
N ALA A 114 -17.25 4.66 4.81
CA ALA A 114 -17.74 4.91 6.16
C ALA A 114 -18.52 3.71 6.74
N GLN A 115 -19.05 2.84 5.88
CA GLN A 115 -19.84 1.66 6.27
C GLN A 115 -18.97 0.40 6.40
N ASP A 116 -17.98 0.26 5.53
CA ASP A 116 -17.05 -0.88 5.51
C ASP A 116 -15.63 -0.39 5.22
N SER A 117 -14.83 -0.29 6.28
CA SER A 117 -13.42 0.10 6.20
C SER A 117 -12.56 -0.95 5.49
N ARG A 118 -13.03 -2.20 5.33
CA ARG A 118 -12.26 -3.26 4.67
C ARG A 118 -12.09 -3.01 3.17
N ILE A 119 -12.97 -2.23 2.56
CA ILE A 119 -12.87 -1.85 1.14
C ILE A 119 -11.58 -1.06 0.88
N VAL A 120 -11.01 -0.40 1.87
CA VAL A 120 -9.69 0.24 1.75
C VAL A 120 -8.61 -0.77 1.34
N ASN A 121 -8.71 -2.02 1.80
CA ASN A 121 -7.75 -3.07 1.44
C ASN A 121 -7.86 -3.47 -0.04
N ALA A 122 -8.94 -3.12 -0.73
CA ALA A 122 -9.06 -3.39 -2.17
C ALA A 122 -8.01 -2.60 -3.00
N GLN A 123 -7.30 -1.63 -2.42
CA GLN A 123 -6.15 -0.97 -3.06
C GLN A 123 -5.06 -1.95 -3.54
N PHE A 124 -4.92 -3.11 -2.90
CA PHE A 124 -3.92 -4.12 -3.25
C PHE A 124 -4.31 -4.97 -4.47
N ILE A 125 -5.59 -4.95 -4.87
CA ILE A 125 -6.12 -5.81 -5.93
C ILE A 125 -5.38 -5.60 -7.24
N ALA A 126 -5.01 -4.36 -7.58
CA ALA A 126 -4.31 -4.07 -8.83
C ALA A 126 -2.93 -4.75 -8.94
N LEU A 127 -2.31 -5.11 -7.82
CA LEU A 127 -1.01 -5.79 -7.79
C LEU A 127 -1.09 -7.27 -8.17
N TYR A 128 -2.29 -7.87 -8.17
CA TYR A 128 -2.49 -9.27 -8.58
C TYR A 128 -2.58 -9.44 -10.10
N PHE A 129 -2.71 -8.35 -10.85
CA PHE A 129 -2.96 -8.40 -12.30
C PHE A 129 -1.78 -7.82 -13.09
N ASP A 130 -1.54 -8.37 -14.27
CA ASP A 130 -0.46 -7.93 -15.14
C ASP A 130 -0.88 -6.80 -16.08
N SER A 131 -2.17 -6.67 -16.36
CA SER A 131 -2.67 -5.65 -17.27
C SER A 131 -4.03 -5.06 -16.88
N PHE A 132 -4.33 -3.90 -17.47
CA PHE A 132 -5.63 -3.25 -17.37
C PHE A 132 -6.76 -4.17 -17.83
N ASN A 133 -6.64 -4.77 -19.02
CA ASN A 133 -7.71 -5.60 -19.59
C ASN A 133 -7.99 -6.81 -18.69
N GLU A 134 -6.95 -7.54 -18.28
CA GLU A 134 -7.08 -8.72 -17.42
C GLU A 134 -7.80 -8.38 -16.10
N MET A 135 -7.39 -7.28 -15.45
CA MET A 135 -8.00 -6.83 -14.20
C MET A 135 -9.49 -6.51 -14.37
N PHE A 136 -9.81 -5.70 -15.36
CA PHE A 136 -11.16 -5.18 -15.57
C PHE A 136 -12.12 -6.23 -16.14
N GLU A 137 -11.63 -7.17 -16.97
CA GLU A 137 -12.39 -8.34 -17.42
C GLU A 137 -12.67 -9.31 -16.26
N SER A 138 -11.69 -9.53 -15.37
CA SER A 138 -11.87 -10.35 -14.17
C SER A 138 -12.90 -9.75 -13.21
N ILE A 139 -12.89 -8.42 -13.03
CA ILE A 139 -13.90 -7.70 -12.25
C ILE A 139 -15.29 -7.85 -12.89
N ASP A 140 -15.41 -7.66 -14.21
CA ASP A 140 -16.70 -7.81 -14.91
C ASP A 140 -17.24 -9.22 -14.79
N LEU A 141 -16.38 -10.24 -14.88
CA LEU A 141 -16.76 -11.63 -14.70
C LEU A 141 -17.23 -11.90 -13.26
N PHE A 142 -16.45 -11.46 -12.27
CA PHE A 142 -16.80 -11.57 -10.85
C PHE A 142 -18.17 -10.97 -10.54
N ILE A 143 -18.45 -9.78 -11.08
CA ILE A 143 -19.74 -9.11 -10.93
C ILE A 143 -20.86 -9.90 -11.63
N ARG A 144 -20.60 -10.43 -12.84
CA ARG A 144 -21.58 -11.18 -13.63
C ARG A 144 -22.00 -12.49 -12.96
N VAL A 145 -21.07 -13.18 -12.31
CA VAL A 145 -21.33 -14.44 -11.59
C VAL A 145 -21.67 -14.22 -10.11
N GLU A 146 -21.95 -12.98 -9.72
CA GLU A 146 -22.33 -12.60 -8.35
C GLU A 146 -21.32 -12.99 -7.25
N GLY A 147 -20.05 -13.19 -7.64
CA GLY A 147 -18.98 -13.61 -6.75
C GLY A 147 -18.93 -15.10 -6.44
N GLU A 148 -19.65 -15.94 -7.18
CA GLU A 148 -19.68 -17.40 -6.98
C GLU A 148 -18.51 -18.11 -7.70
N PRO A 149 -17.50 -18.65 -6.99
CA PRO A 149 -16.36 -19.31 -7.64
C PRO A 149 -16.75 -20.56 -8.41
N ARG A 150 -17.83 -21.23 -7.99
CA ARG A 150 -18.35 -22.46 -8.63
C ARG A 150 -18.97 -22.20 -10.01
N ALA A 151 -19.26 -20.95 -10.34
CA ALA A 151 -19.74 -20.58 -11.67
C ALA A 151 -18.61 -20.50 -12.71
N ALA A 152 -17.34 -20.54 -12.27
CA ALA A 152 -16.18 -20.56 -13.15
C ALA A 152 -16.08 -21.89 -13.91
N ARG A 153 -15.58 -21.83 -15.14
CA ARG A 153 -15.35 -23.02 -15.99
C ARG A 153 -13.97 -23.66 -15.78
N ASP A 154 -13.07 -22.95 -15.10
CA ASP A 154 -11.69 -23.36 -14.87
C ASP A 154 -11.23 -22.91 -13.48
N GLN A 155 -10.18 -23.57 -12.98
CA GLN A 155 -9.67 -23.39 -11.63
C GLN A 155 -9.02 -22.02 -11.42
N GLN A 156 -8.36 -21.46 -12.43
CA GLN A 156 -7.69 -20.16 -12.33
C GLN A 156 -8.72 -19.04 -12.14
N THR A 157 -9.77 -19.05 -12.95
CA THR A 157 -10.90 -18.13 -12.85
C THR A 157 -11.63 -18.28 -11.51
N ALA A 158 -11.82 -19.51 -11.03
CA ALA A 158 -12.41 -19.76 -9.69
C ALA A 158 -11.56 -19.12 -8.57
N SER A 159 -10.23 -19.24 -8.64
CA SER A 159 -9.31 -18.63 -7.69
C SER A 159 -9.36 -17.10 -7.72
N LEU A 160 -9.45 -16.48 -8.91
CA LEU A 160 -9.62 -15.03 -9.04
C LEU A 160 -10.95 -14.54 -8.48
N ILE A 161 -12.04 -15.27 -8.73
CA ILE A 161 -13.36 -14.94 -8.17
C ILE A 161 -13.31 -15.05 -6.64
N ALA A 162 -12.70 -16.11 -6.09
CA ALA A 162 -12.54 -16.27 -4.64
C ALA A 162 -11.69 -15.15 -4.01
N LEU A 163 -10.62 -14.73 -4.69
CA LEU A 163 -9.81 -13.58 -4.29
C LEU A 163 -10.66 -12.31 -4.20
N LEU A 164 -11.40 -11.97 -5.26
CA LEU A 164 -12.27 -10.79 -5.29
C LEU A 164 -13.42 -10.89 -4.28
N ALA A 165 -13.98 -12.08 -4.06
CA ALA A 165 -15.02 -12.33 -3.06
C ALA A 165 -14.53 -12.05 -1.62
N ASN A 166 -13.24 -12.26 -1.33
CA ASN A 166 -12.66 -11.93 -0.03
C ASN A 166 -12.64 -10.41 0.22
N TYR A 167 -12.45 -9.60 -0.82
CA TYR A 167 -12.50 -8.14 -0.73
C TYR A 167 -13.93 -7.58 -0.82
N PHE A 168 -14.81 -8.22 -1.58
CA PHE A 168 -16.16 -7.75 -1.87
C PHE A 168 -17.22 -8.83 -1.59
N PRO A 169 -17.41 -9.23 -0.32
CA PRO A 169 -18.25 -10.38 0.02
C PRO A 169 -19.76 -10.13 -0.18
N SER A 170 -20.23 -8.89 0.01
CA SER A 170 -21.66 -8.58 -0.06
C SER A 170 -22.09 -8.05 -1.43
N ALA A 171 -23.39 -8.12 -1.73
CA ALA A 171 -23.96 -7.53 -2.95
C ALA A 171 -23.68 -6.01 -3.03
N ALA A 172 -23.75 -5.30 -1.91
CA ALA A 172 -23.45 -3.87 -1.84
C ALA A 172 -21.98 -3.57 -2.17
N ASP A 173 -21.05 -4.46 -1.81
CA ASP A 173 -19.63 -4.33 -2.15
C ASP A 173 -19.40 -4.55 -3.65
N ARG A 174 -20.11 -5.51 -4.24
CA ARG A 174 -20.09 -5.75 -5.70
C ARG A 174 -20.71 -4.60 -6.49
N ASP A 175 -21.79 -4.00 -5.99
CA ASP A 175 -22.39 -2.82 -6.59
C ASP A 175 -21.46 -1.61 -6.52
N TRP A 176 -20.77 -1.44 -5.39
CA TRP A 176 -19.72 -0.43 -5.25
C TRP A 176 -18.58 -0.67 -6.24
N LEU A 177 -18.08 -1.91 -6.34
CA LEU A 177 -17.02 -2.27 -7.28
C LEU A 177 -17.44 -2.02 -8.73
N ARG A 178 -18.69 -2.34 -9.09
CA ARG A 178 -19.24 -2.04 -10.42
C ARG A 178 -19.23 -0.55 -10.72
N LEU A 179 -19.73 0.28 -9.79
CA LEU A 179 -19.74 1.73 -9.96
C LEU A 179 -18.33 2.30 -10.04
N PHE A 180 -17.42 1.79 -9.20
CA PHE A 180 -16.03 2.21 -9.16
C PHE A 180 -15.30 1.84 -10.45
N SER A 181 -15.42 0.61 -10.92
CA SER A 181 -14.75 0.14 -12.13
C SER A 181 -15.24 0.89 -13.38
N GLN A 182 -16.55 1.13 -13.50
CA GLN A 182 -17.13 1.95 -14.57
C GLN A 182 -16.61 3.40 -14.51
N SER A 183 -16.57 3.97 -13.30
CA SER A 183 -16.05 5.33 -13.10
C SER A 183 -14.57 5.44 -13.46
N LEU A 184 -13.75 4.41 -13.18
CA LEU A 184 -12.34 4.38 -13.56
C LEU A 184 -12.13 4.23 -15.07
N ARG A 185 -12.95 3.46 -15.78
CA ARG A 185 -12.87 3.38 -17.25
C ARG A 185 -13.20 4.73 -17.91
N ASP A 186 -14.19 5.44 -17.38
CA ASP A 186 -14.50 6.81 -17.83
C ASP A 186 -13.37 7.79 -17.48
N GLU A 187 -12.83 7.72 -16.26
CA GLU A 187 -11.67 8.52 -15.83
C GLU A 187 -10.47 8.28 -16.75
N ASP A 188 -10.17 7.02 -17.06
CA ASP A 188 -9.05 6.62 -17.91
C ASP A 188 -9.17 7.20 -19.32
N SER A 189 -10.30 6.92 -19.97
CA SER A 189 -10.54 7.32 -21.36
C SER A 189 -10.59 8.83 -21.56
N ARG A 190 -11.08 9.59 -20.55
CA ARG A 190 -11.29 11.04 -20.68
C ARG A 190 -10.15 11.87 -20.11
N PHE A 191 -9.34 11.31 -19.21
CA PHE A 191 -8.33 12.06 -18.49
C PHE A 191 -7.06 11.27 -18.17
N TYR A 192 -7.18 10.19 -17.39
CA TYR A 192 -6.03 9.66 -16.67
C TYR A 192 -5.00 9.03 -17.59
N ARG A 193 -5.41 8.38 -18.69
CA ARG A 193 -4.48 7.79 -19.65
C ARG A 193 -3.49 8.81 -20.21
N SER A 194 -4.02 9.92 -20.72
CA SER A 194 -3.20 10.96 -21.35
C SER A 194 -2.31 11.69 -20.33
N TYR A 195 -2.85 11.94 -19.13
CA TYR A 195 -2.09 12.46 -18.00
C TYR A 195 -0.95 11.51 -17.60
N TRP A 196 -1.22 10.22 -17.47
CA TRP A 196 -0.26 9.20 -17.09
C TRP A 196 0.85 9.09 -18.13
N ASP A 197 0.51 9.00 -19.42
CA ASP A 197 1.49 8.95 -20.52
C ASP A 197 2.41 10.19 -20.52
N GLN A 198 1.87 11.37 -20.21
CA GLN A 198 2.67 12.58 -20.05
C GLN A 198 3.63 12.48 -18.86
N GLN A 199 3.14 12.03 -17.70
CA GLN A 199 4.00 11.85 -16.51
C GLN A 199 5.11 10.82 -16.73
N GLN A 200 4.85 9.74 -17.49
CA GLN A 200 5.88 8.75 -17.82
C GLN A 200 7.00 9.37 -18.68
N ARG A 201 6.65 10.23 -19.64
CA ARG A 201 7.63 10.95 -20.45
C ARG A 201 8.46 11.91 -19.61
N ASP A 202 7.79 12.74 -18.81
CA ASP A 202 8.43 13.79 -18.00
C ASP A 202 9.37 13.21 -16.93
N ARG A 203 9.08 11.99 -16.44
CA ARG A 203 9.81 11.35 -15.35
C ARG A 203 10.67 10.16 -15.79
N SER A 204 10.89 9.99 -17.09
CA SER A 204 11.71 8.90 -17.65
C SER A 204 13.15 8.88 -17.08
N ALA A 205 13.74 10.07 -16.87
CA ALA A 205 15.04 10.21 -16.23
C ALA A 205 15.02 9.80 -14.74
N VAL A 206 13.91 10.05 -14.03
CA VAL A 206 13.73 9.62 -12.64
C VAL A 206 13.66 8.11 -12.56
N LEU A 207 12.86 7.47 -13.43
CA LEU A 207 12.76 6.00 -13.50
C LEU A 207 14.14 5.36 -13.70
N SER A 208 14.90 5.86 -14.66
CA SER A 208 16.26 5.38 -14.95
C SER A 208 17.21 5.57 -13.76
N SER A 209 17.09 6.69 -13.04
CA SER A 209 17.89 6.94 -11.84
C SER A 209 17.54 6.01 -10.69
N VAL A 210 16.24 5.74 -10.46
CA VAL A 210 15.81 4.79 -9.43
C VAL A 210 16.27 3.38 -9.77
N GLU A 211 16.10 2.94 -11.02
CA GLU A 211 16.61 1.65 -11.51
C GLU A 211 18.11 1.52 -11.26
N ASN A 212 18.90 2.54 -11.62
CA ASN A 212 20.35 2.52 -11.41
C ASN A 212 20.72 2.43 -9.92
N LEU A 213 20.12 3.27 -9.06
CA LEU A 213 20.35 3.23 -7.61
C LEU A 213 19.99 1.86 -7.03
N TRP A 214 18.86 1.31 -7.45
CA TRP A 214 18.36 0.04 -6.95
C TRP A 214 19.22 -1.14 -7.41
N GLN A 215 19.38 -1.34 -8.72
CA GLN A 215 20.09 -2.52 -9.25
C GLN A 215 21.57 -2.54 -8.89
N ASN A 216 22.23 -1.39 -8.97
CA ASN A 216 23.69 -1.33 -8.92
C ASN A 216 24.24 -0.99 -7.52
N THR A 217 23.43 -0.37 -6.65
CA THR A 217 23.90 0.08 -5.33
C THR A 217 23.17 -0.61 -4.18
N TYR A 218 21.85 -0.46 -4.08
CA TYR A 218 21.15 -0.80 -2.84
C TYR A 218 20.60 -2.23 -2.79
N ARG A 219 20.07 -2.76 -3.89
CA ARG A 219 19.62 -4.15 -3.95
C ARG A 219 20.74 -5.14 -3.60
N PRO A 220 21.96 -5.04 -4.16
CA PRO A 220 23.05 -5.96 -3.80
C PRO A 220 23.38 -5.94 -2.31
N ARG A 221 23.31 -4.76 -1.66
CA ARG A 221 23.56 -4.60 -0.22
C ARG A 221 22.44 -5.19 0.66
N MET A 222 21.22 -5.25 0.13
CA MET A 222 20.06 -5.84 0.81
C MET A 222 19.80 -7.30 0.39
N GLN A 223 20.64 -7.87 -0.48
CA GLN A 223 20.39 -9.18 -1.09
C GLN A 223 20.27 -10.30 -0.05
N THR A 224 21.12 -10.30 0.98
CA THR A 224 21.05 -11.30 2.06
C THR A 224 19.72 -11.23 2.80
N PHE A 225 19.28 -10.00 3.11
CA PHE A 225 17.98 -9.79 3.73
C PHE A 225 16.85 -10.33 2.86
N LEU A 226 16.81 -9.91 1.59
CA LEU A 226 15.80 -10.34 0.61
C LEU A 226 15.75 -11.87 0.43
N ASN A 227 16.90 -12.52 0.38
CA ASN A 227 16.97 -13.98 0.26
C ASN A 227 16.39 -14.67 1.50
N ASN A 228 16.77 -14.19 2.69
CA ASN A 228 16.40 -14.82 3.95
C ASN A 228 14.94 -14.52 4.37
N THR A 229 14.33 -13.47 3.84
CA THR A 229 12.89 -13.18 4.02
C THR A 229 12.00 -13.79 2.93
N SER A 230 12.53 -14.70 2.08
CA SER A 230 11.79 -15.28 0.93
C SER A 230 11.31 -14.25 -0.10
N GLN A 231 11.99 -13.12 -0.19
CA GLN A 231 11.77 -12.02 -1.12
C GLN A 231 12.88 -11.95 -2.18
N ALA A 232 13.47 -13.10 -2.53
CA ALA A 232 14.63 -13.15 -3.44
C ALA A 232 14.31 -12.50 -4.80
N ALA A 233 13.11 -12.70 -5.32
CA ALA A 233 12.62 -12.12 -6.56
C ALA A 233 11.30 -11.37 -6.35
N GLY A 234 11.08 -10.35 -7.18
CA GLY A 234 9.89 -9.52 -7.16
C GLY A 234 9.96 -8.42 -8.21
N GLU A 235 9.12 -7.40 -8.07
CA GLU A 235 9.20 -6.18 -8.86
C GLU A 235 8.83 -4.96 -8.01
N VAL A 236 9.40 -3.82 -8.37
CA VAL A 236 9.03 -2.53 -7.80
C VAL A 236 8.27 -1.72 -8.83
N LEU A 237 7.13 -1.17 -8.42
CA LEU A 237 6.28 -0.34 -9.26
C LEU A 237 6.34 1.11 -8.76
N LEU A 238 6.89 2.02 -9.55
CA LEU A 238 6.80 3.45 -9.22
C LEU A 238 5.39 3.93 -9.52
N SER A 239 4.75 4.50 -8.50
CA SER A 239 3.36 4.93 -8.55
C SER A 239 3.21 6.42 -8.27
N LEU A 240 2.50 7.12 -9.16
CA LEU A 240 2.23 8.55 -9.07
C LEU A 240 1.45 8.99 -7.81
N PRO A 241 0.37 8.29 -7.41
CA PRO A 241 -0.42 8.67 -6.23
C PRO A 241 0.24 8.33 -4.89
N LEU A 242 1.15 7.34 -4.82
CA LEU A 242 1.69 6.84 -3.55
C LEU A 242 2.74 7.75 -2.92
N ASN A 243 2.82 7.70 -1.58
CA ASN A 243 3.83 8.36 -0.77
C ASN A 243 4.65 7.35 0.06
N GLY A 244 4.75 7.53 1.38
CA GLY A 244 5.74 6.88 2.23
C GLY A 244 5.39 5.46 2.70
N GLU A 245 4.13 5.05 2.62
CA GLU A 245 3.61 3.76 3.09
C GLU A 245 3.48 2.69 2.00
N GLY A 246 3.98 2.94 0.77
CA GLY A 246 4.01 1.99 -0.35
C GLY A 246 2.74 1.14 -0.54
N ARG A 247 2.83 0.02 -1.27
CA ARG A 247 1.90 -1.10 -1.24
C ARG A 247 2.64 -2.36 -1.65
N THR A 248 2.80 -3.28 -0.71
CA THR A 248 3.44 -4.58 -0.99
C THR A 248 2.43 -5.71 -1.00
N LEU A 249 2.45 -6.47 -2.08
CA LEU A 249 1.84 -7.78 -2.19
C LEU A 249 2.93 -8.84 -2.15
N SER A 250 2.83 -9.75 -1.19
CA SER A 250 3.73 -10.91 -1.07
C SER A 250 2.95 -12.20 -1.37
N ALA A 251 2.82 -12.55 -2.65
CA ALA A 251 2.15 -13.78 -3.09
C ALA A 251 3.18 -14.90 -3.34
N GLY A 252 3.67 -15.51 -2.26
CA GLY A 252 4.66 -16.59 -2.33
C GLY A 252 6.06 -16.14 -2.78
N LYS A 253 6.95 -17.11 -3.08
CA LYS A 253 8.40 -16.87 -3.26
C LYS A 253 8.78 -16.07 -4.53
N ARG A 254 7.87 -15.86 -5.48
CA ARG A 254 8.16 -15.27 -6.80
C ARG A 254 7.20 -14.18 -7.27
N GLN A 255 6.07 -13.95 -6.59
CA GLN A 255 5.11 -12.90 -6.94
C GLN A 255 5.10 -11.83 -5.85
N ASN A 256 6.27 -11.25 -5.60
CA ASN A 256 6.38 -10.07 -4.75
C ASN A 256 6.26 -8.83 -5.63
N ALA A 257 5.29 -7.97 -5.35
CA ALA A 257 5.12 -6.69 -6.04
C ALA A 257 5.04 -5.58 -5.01
N THR A 258 5.92 -4.60 -5.12
CA THR A 258 6.00 -3.47 -4.19
C THR A 258 5.80 -2.17 -4.96
N ALA A 259 4.62 -1.57 -4.84
CA ALA A 259 4.37 -0.24 -5.36
C ALA A 259 4.87 0.83 -4.38
N VAL A 260 5.60 1.83 -4.88
CA VAL A 260 6.22 2.88 -4.08
C VAL A 260 6.01 4.24 -4.72
N THR A 261 6.36 5.32 -4.01
CA THR A 261 6.33 6.68 -4.56
C THR A 261 7.09 6.78 -5.88
N TYR A 262 6.56 7.54 -6.83
CA TYR A 262 7.26 7.98 -8.03
C TYR A 262 7.72 9.44 -7.87
N PRO A 263 9.01 9.68 -7.55
CA PRO A 263 9.51 11.04 -7.30
C PRO A 263 9.34 11.97 -8.50
N LEU A 264 9.23 13.27 -8.24
CA LEU A 264 9.05 14.30 -9.28
C LEU A 264 10.35 14.63 -10.00
N ARG A 265 11.48 14.57 -9.30
CA ARG A 265 12.78 15.02 -9.79
C ARG A 265 13.83 13.95 -9.56
N THR A 266 14.82 13.90 -10.43
CA THR A 266 15.91 12.92 -10.36
C THR A 266 16.71 13.02 -9.06
N GLN A 267 16.89 14.24 -8.52
CA GLN A 267 17.53 14.46 -7.23
C GLN A 267 16.78 13.81 -6.04
N ASP A 268 15.48 13.57 -6.20
CA ASP A 268 14.64 12.93 -5.19
C ASP A 268 14.49 11.42 -5.46
N ALA A 269 15.20 10.83 -6.44
CA ALA A 269 15.11 9.42 -6.78
C ALA A 269 15.39 8.49 -5.59
N ILE A 270 16.23 8.93 -4.65
CA ILE A 270 16.53 8.17 -3.43
C ILE A 270 15.31 7.96 -2.53
N GLU A 271 14.27 8.80 -2.63
CA GLU A 271 13.04 8.64 -1.87
C GLU A 271 12.33 7.33 -2.18
N ALA A 272 12.39 6.85 -3.43
CA ALA A 272 11.86 5.55 -3.81
C ALA A 272 12.59 4.42 -3.07
N ILE A 273 13.91 4.52 -2.91
CA ILE A 273 14.72 3.53 -2.16
C ILE A 273 14.33 3.49 -0.68
N TYR A 274 14.01 4.65 -0.08
CA TYR A 274 13.52 4.70 1.30
C TYR A 274 12.21 3.94 1.45
N VAL A 275 11.25 4.16 0.54
CA VAL A 275 9.96 3.47 0.58
C VAL A 275 10.12 1.98 0.27
N ILE A 276 10.94 1.59 -0.70
CA ILE A 276 11.27 0.18 -0.98
C ILE A 276 11.77 -0.53 0.29
N THR A 277 12.69 0.12 1.01
CA THR A 277 13.26 -0.43 2.26
C THR A 277 12.19 -0.60 3.34
N HIS A 278 11.35 0.42 3.53
CA HIS A 278 10.24 0.40 4.49
C HIS A 278 9.25 -0.73 4.20
N GLU A 279 8.94 -0.93 2.92
CA GLU A 279 8.01 -1.95 2.46
C GLU A 279 8.55 -3.37 2.66
N ILE A 280 9.80 -3.61 2.26
CA ILE A 280 10.46 -4.93 2.34
C ILE A 280 10.55 -5.43 3.78
N VAL A 281 10.85 -4.54 4.73
CA VAL A 281 10.97 -4.88 6.16
C VAL A 281 9.63 -4.90 6.90
N GLY A 282 8.55 -4.41 6.27
CA GLY A 282 7.24 -4.24 6.92
C GLY A 282 6.66 -5.53 7.47
N SER A 283 6.82 -6.66 6.77
CA SER A 283 6.35 -7.98 7.23
C SER A 283 7.06 -8.43 8.51
N LEU A 284 8.39 -8.30 8.56
CA LEU A 284 9.21 -8.62 9.73
C LEU A 284 8.81 -7.73 10.92
N ALA A 285 8.64 -6.43 10.69
CA ALA A 285 8.19 -5.50 11.72
C ALA A 285 6.80 -5.88 12.27
N GLY A 286 5.87 -6.26 11.39
CA GLY A 286 4.54 -6.73 11.77
C GLY A 286 4.57 -7.99 12.64
N THR A 287 5.38 -8.98 12.27
CA THR A 287 5.60 -10.19 13.10
C THR A 287 6.16 -9.83 14.47
N ALA A 288 7.20 -9.01 14.53
CA ALA A 288 7.79 -8.58 15.80
C ALA A 288 6.78 -7.87 16.71
N VAL A 289 5.91 -7.03 16.15
CA VAL A 289 4.82 -6.40 16.92
C VAL A 289 3.83 -7.45 17.41
N ASN A 290 3.32 -8.31 16.53
CA ASN A 290 2.30 -9.30 16.87
C ASN A 290 2.73 -10.26 17.99
N ASP A 291 4.02 -10.63 18.01
CA ASP A 291 4.61 -11.52 19.01
C ASP A 291 4.84 -10.85 20.37
N ASN A 292 4.86 -9.51 20.42
CA ASN A 292 5.26 -8.73 21.61
C ASN A 292 4.18 -7.79 22.15
N VAL A 293 3.01 -7.70 21.49
CA VAL A 293 1.84 -6.97 22.01
C VAL A 293 1.02 -7.84 22.94
N THR A 294 0.52 -7.24 24.02
CA THR A 294 -0.37 -7.94 24.95
C THR A 294 -1.82 -7.96 24.43
N PRO A 295 -2.69 -8.84 24.96
CA PRO A 295 -4.12 -8.78 24.66
C PRO A 295 -4.75 -7.41 24.98
N ASN A 296 -4.27 -6.73 26.02
CA ASN A 296 -4.74 -5.41 26.39
C ASN A 296 -4.34 -4.35 25.35
N ASP A 297 -3.12 -4.41 24.82
CA ASP A 297 -2.67 -3.50 23.75
C ASP A 297 -3.49 -3.65 22.46
N ARG A 298 -3.96 -4.87 22.17
CA ARG A 298 -4.86 -5.14 21.04
C ARG A 298 -6.23 -4.52 21.26
N GLN A 299 -6.80 -4.69 22.45
CA GLN A 299 -8.10 -4.10 22.80
C GLN A 299 -8.09 -2.56 22.76
N GLU A 300 -6.97 -1.96 23.16
CA GLU A 300 -6.80 -0.50 23.15
C GLU A 300 -6.37 0.07 21.78
N GLY A 301 -6.23 -0.76 20.74
CA GLY A 301 -5.79 -0.32 19.41
C GLY A 301 -4.35 0.19 19.35
N ARG A 302 -3.53 -0.13 20.35
CA ARG A 302 -2.10 0.25 20.37
C ARG A 302 -1.28 -0.59 19.40
N ALA A 303 -1.68 -1.84 19.17
CA ALA A 303 -1.01 -2.74 18.22
C ALA A 303 -0.92 -2.15 16.79
N ASP A 304 -1.99 -1.51 16.30
CA ASP A 304 -2.01 -0.87 14.99
C ASP A 304 -1.02 0.30 14.91
N ARG A 305 -0.96 1.13 15.96
CA ARG A 305 -0.01 2.25 16.06
C ARG A 305 1.44 1.77 16.13
N TYR A 306 1.66 0.67 16.85
CA TYR A 306 2.97 0.05 16.92
C TYR A 306 3.37 -0.54 15.58
N THR A 307 2.46 -1.11 14.81
CA THR A 307 2.76 -1.70 13.49
C THR A 307 3.27 -0.64 12.50
N SER A 308 2.55 0.48 12.33
CA SER A 308 3.01 1.55 11.43
C SER A 308 4.32 2.18 11.92
N SER A 309 4.45 2.44 13.23
CA SER A 309 5.72 2.94 13.80
C SER A 309 6.86 1.93 13.64
N ALA A 310 6.57 0.64 13.76
CA ALA A 310 7.53 -0.45 13.64
C ALA A 310 8.07 -0.54 12.22
N ALA A 311 7.23 -0.45 11.20
CA ALA A 311 7.67 -0.46 9.81
C ALA A 311 8.65 0.69 9.51
N VAL A 312 8.34 1.91 9.96
CA VAL A 312 9.23 3.08 9.78
C VAL A 312 10.57 2.87 10.50
N ARG A 313 10.53 2.44 11.78
CA ARG A 313 11.75 2.25 12.58
C ARG A 313 12.59 1.07 12.09
N ALA A 314 11.96 -0.02 11.64
CA ALA A 314 12.63 -1.19 11.10
C ALA A 314 13.38 -0.84 9.81
N GLY A 315 12.82 0.01 8.94
CA GLY A 315 13.53 0.47 7.73
C GLY A 315 14.81 1.22 8.07
N ALA A 316 14.77 2.11 9.07
CA ALA A 316 15.97 2.80 9.55
C ALA A 316 17.00 1.82 10.16
N MET A 317 16.55 0.80 10.90
CA MET A 317 17.44 -0.22 11.48
C MET A 317 18.10 -1.10 10.40
N LEU A 318 17.37 -1.45 9.34
CA LEU A 318 17.91 -2.19 8.20
C LEU A 318 18.97 -1.36 7.46
N LEU A 319 18.68 -0.08 7.18
CA LEU A 319 19.64 0.83 6.56
C LEU A 319 20.88 1.04 7.43
N GLN A 320 20.73 1.14 8.75
CA GLN A 320 21.86 1.28 9.66
C GLN A 320 22.88 0.13 9.54
N LYS A 321 22.44 -1.06 9.11
CA LYS A 321 23.29 -2.24 8.91
C LYS A 321 23.78 -2.40 7.46
N THR A 322 22.95 -2.02 6.48
CA THR A 322 23.21 -2.32 5.06
C THR A 322 23.68 -1.11 4.25
N SER A 323 23.29 0.11 4.61
CA SER A 323 23.63 1.37 3.93
C SER A 323 23.51 2.56 4.91
N PRO A 324 24.43 2.69 5.88
CA PRO A 324 24.34 3.67 6.96
C PRO A 324 24.24 5.13 6.48
N GLU A 325 24.80 5.43 5.30
CA GLU A 325 24.74 6.75 4.68
C GLU A 325 23.32 7.20 4.32
N LEU A 326 22.37 6.27 4.23
CA LEU A 326 20.97 6.56 3.93
C LEU A 326 20.12 6.88 5.15
N VAL A 327 20.60 6.61 6.37
CA VAL A 327 19.78 6.68 7.59
C VAL A 327 19.27 8.10 7.88
N ASP A 328 20.14 9.12 7.75
CA ASP A 328 19.74 10.51 7.98
C ASP A 328 18.70 10.98 6.95
N GLY A 329 18.92 10.68 5.67
CA GLY A 329 17.98 11.02 4.60
C GLY A 329 16.63 10.30 4.74
N TYR A 330 16.66 9.01 5.10
CA TYR A 330 15.46 8.22 5.42
C TYR A 330 14.68 8.84 6.59
N ALA A 331 15.37 9.20 7.68
CA ALA A 331 14.73 9.80 8.84
C ALA A 331 14.05 11.13 8.49
N ARG A 332 14.74 11.99 7.72
CA ARG A 332 14.19 13.27 7.24
C ARG A 332 12.98 13.07 6.32
N TYR A 333 13.03 12.07 5.44
CA TYR A 333 11.92 11.73 4.54
C TYR A 333 10.66 11.36 5.33
N TYR A 334 10.75 10.41 6.27
CA TYR A 334 9.58 10.00 7.06
C TYR A 334 9.07 11.08 8.02
N LEU A 335 9.96 11.89 8.61
CA LEU A 335 9.56 13.04 9.40
C LEU A 335 8.78 14.06 8.56
N ARG A 336 9.24 14.36 7.33
CA ARG A 336 8.54 15.25 6.41
C ARG A 336 7.18 14.69 5.99
N SER A 337 7.14 13.42 5.61
CA SER A 337 5.89 12.74 5.22
C SER A 337 4.86 12.74 6.35
N ALA A 338 5.32 12.55 7.59
CA ALA A 338 4.50 12.59 8.79
C ALA A 338 4.22 14.01 9.33
N ASN A 339 4.69 15.05 8.65
CA ASN A 339 4.57 16.44 9.08
C ASN A 339 5.07 16.67 10.53
N ARG A 340 6.25 16.12 10.84
CA ARG A 340 6.93 16.24 12.12
C ARG A 340 8.17 17.11 12.00
N SER A 341 8.55 17.75 13.11
CA SER A 341 9.75 18.58 13.15
C SER A 341 11.01 17.72 13.02
N ILE A 342 11.97 18.25 12.27
CA ILE A 342 13.30 17.66 12.12
C ILE A 342 14.22 18.45 13.05
N GLY A 343 14.64 17.83 14.15
CA GLY A 343 15.63 18.40 15.05
C GLY A 343 17.05 18.34 14.48
N GLN A 344 18.04 18.66 15.31
CA GLN A 344 19.46 18.59 14.92
C GLN A 344 19.90 17.17 14.55
N ASN A 345 19.33 16.15 15.23
CA ASN A 345 19.55 14.74 14.93
C ASN A 345 18.27 14.13 14.39
N ALA A 346 18.23 13.87 13.08
CA ALA A 346 17.05 13.34 12.40
C ALA A 346 16.64 11.96 12.93
N THR A 347 17.60 11.08 13.25
CA THR A 347 17.33 9.74 13.78
C THR A 347 16.68 9.80 15.17
N ALA A 348 17.15 10.70 16.04
CA ALA A 348 16.52 10.93 17.34
C ALA A 348 15.11 11.51 17.20
N SER A 349 14.91 12.46 16.29
CA SER A 349 13.57 12.99 15.97
C SER A 349 12.64 11.91 15.42
N LEU A 350 13.14 11.01 14.56
CA LEU A 350 12.39 9.87 14.05
C LEU A 350 11.95 8.94 15.18
N ALA A 351 12.84 8.67 16.13
CA ALA A 351 12.52 7.82 17.27
C ALA A 351 11.43 8.40 18.18
N LEU A 352 11.38 9.72 18.32
CA LEU A 352 10.33 10.44 19.05
C LEU A 352 9.01 10.48 18.28
N ALA A 353 9.06 10.66 16.96
CA ALA A 353 7.89 10.71 16.09
C ALA A 353 7.19 9.34 15.93
N PHE A 354 7.97 8.27 15.97
CA PHE A 354 7.53 6.87 15.82
C PHE A 354 7.95 6.06 17.06
N PRO A 355 7.24 6.24 18.19
CA PRO A 355 7.58 5.59 19.44
C PRO A 355 7.30 4.09 19.37
N LEU A 356 8.23 3.30 19.91
CA LEU A 356 8.10 1.86 20.06
C LEU A 356 8.46 1.45 21.48
N PRO A 357 7.70 0.53 22.09
CA PRO A 357 8.12 -0.18 23.29
C PRO A 357 9.48 -0.86 23.09
N ASP A 358 10.30 -0.88 24.14
CA ASP A 358 11.66 -1.43 24.09
C ASP A 358 11.67 -2.91 23.66
N ASN A 359 10.73 -3.71 24.15
CA ASN A 359 10.60 -5.12 23.78
C ASN A 359 10.36 -5.32 22.26
N ILE A 360 9.49 -4.51 21.66
CA ILE A 360 9.21 -4.54 20.21
C ILE A 360 10.45 -4.07 19.44
N ARG A 361 11.05 -2.94 19.86
CA ARG A 361 12.26 -2.39 19.23
C ARG A 361 13.40 -3.41 19.21
N ASP A 362 13.64 -4.05 20.34
CA ASP A 362 14.74 -5.00 20.52
C ASP A 362 14.45 -6.33 19.80
N ALA A 363 13.18 -6.74 19.71
CA ALA A 363 12.77 -7.86 18.88
C ALA A 363 13.04 -7.60 17.39
N ILE A 364 12.66 -6.42 16.87
CA ILE A 364 12.93 -6.03 15.47
C ILE A 364 14.44 -6.04 15.20
N SER A 365 15.25 -5.40 16.06
CA SER A 365 16.70 -5.36 15.88
C SER A 365 17.30 -6.76 15.82
N ARG A 366 16.92 -7.65 16.76
CA ARG A 366 17.41 -9.04 16.80
C ARG A 366 16.99 -9.82 15.55
N GLN A 367 15.74 -9.67 15.10
CA GLN A 367 15.27 -10.36 13.90
C GLN A 367 16.03 -9.88 12.66
N ILE A 368 16.28 -8.58 12.51
CA ILE A 368 17.11 -8.06 11.42
C ILE A 368 18.54 -8.62 11.50
N ASP A 369 19.13 -8.68 12.70
CA ASP A 369 20.47 -9.24 12.90
C ASP A 369 20.56 -10.71 12.48
N VAL A 370 19.58 -11.53 12.86
CA VAL A 370 19.49 -12.94 12.46
C VAL A 370 19.33 -13.07 10.95
N VAL A 371 18.43 -12.27 10.35
CA VAL A 371 18.14 -12.31 8.92
C VAL A 371 19.34 -11.85 8.08
N ILE A 372 20.13 -10.87 8.53
CA ILE A 372 21.34 -10.44 7.81
C ILE A 372 22.54 -11.35 8.08
N GLY A 373 22.68 -11.86 9.31
CA GLY A 373 23.81 -12.69 9.71
C GLY A 373 23.87 -14.04 8.99
N GLY A 374 22.72 -14.56 8.54
CA GLY A 374 22.61 -15.93 8.06
C GLY A 374 22.65 -16.91 9.24
N ILE A 375 21.80 -17.93 9.21
CA ILE A 375 21.83 -19.03 10.19
C ILE A 375 22.94 -20.01 9.78
#